data_AF-A0A6V7K1M6-F1
#
_entry.id   AF-A0A6V7K1M6-F1
#
_cell.length_a   1.000
_cell.length_b   1.000
_cell.length_c   1.000
_cell.angle_alpha   90.00
_cell.angle_beta   90.00
_cell.angle_gamma   90.00
#
_symmetry.space_group_name_H-M   'P 1'
#
loop_
_entity.id
_entity.type
_entity.pdbx_description
1 polymer ?
#
loop_
_entity_poly.entity_id
_entity_poly.type
_entity_poly.pdbx_seq_one_letter_code
_entity_poly.pdbx_strand_id
1 'polypeptide(L)'
;CNPFDGTCECRPGFGGRRCNECQENHWGNPNIECYPCECDAIGSASPQCDRETGVCVCHKGIGGEKCDQCDRSYIGTAPHCSPCGECFDNWDLILDGLKNKTNIVIEEASRIEKVGTTGVYSKQFDSMLVSLDQVKGLIENTTVRTQDLDELNDEAERLAEKVSASTKALEEVENQLENVSQRVNLGDVALKKLKNRTNSLHQGAALLKENATRLQEANVQGALNVTYQMAEQSRLAEKMANETDNILADAERYRKNTETLLAKNSATVNQAQEKSFTAIERMNEQLSTLEKEIPGFNLGMCGENVTECSGVCGGAGCGFCGGISCHAGAISKASQALDVAKKQAEKIRTHRDAAEALLRK
;
A
#
# COMPACT_ATOMS: atom_id res chain seq x y z
N CYS A 1 -8.73 -47.54 -14.59
CA CYS A 1 -9.87 -47.64 -13.67
C CYS A 1 -10.80 -48.74 -14.15
N ASN A 2 -11.46 -49.44 -13.23
CA ASN A 2 -12.42 -50.50 -13.54
C ASN A 2 -13.58 -49.92 -14.36
N PRO A 3 -13.89 -50.51 -15.53
CA PRO A 3 -14.89 -49.97 -16.45
C PRO A 3 -16.34 -50.16 -15.99
N PHE A 4 -16.62 -51.03 -15.01
CA PHE A 4 -17.98 -51.34 -14.56
C PHE A 4 -18.43 -50.51 -13.35
N ASP A 5 -17.52 -50.23 -12.42
CA ASP A 5 -17.80 -49.47 -11.20
C ASP A 5 -17.03 -48.15 -11.13
N GLY A 6 -16.20 -47.83 -12.12
CA GLY A 6 -15.43 -46.57 -12.16
C GLY A 6 -14.35 -46.44 -11.07
N THR A 7 -14.03 -47.51 -10.34
CA THR A 7 -13.02 -47.51 -9.28
C THR A 7 -11.61 -47.51 -9.87
N CYS A 8 -10.78 -46.56 -9.50
CA CYS A 8 -9.38 -46.48 -9.92
C CYS A 8 -8.45 -47.07 -8.85
N GLU A 9 -7.37 -47.74 -9.25
CA GLU A 9 -6.28 -48.07 -8.34
C GLU A 9 -5.41 -46.83 -8.15
N CYS A 10 -5.40 -46.28 -6.94
CA CYS A 10 -4.73 -45.02 -6.63
C CYS A 10 -3.26 -45.22 -6.26
N ARG A 11 -2.46 -44.18 -6.51
CA ARG A 11 -1.08 -44.12 -6.03
C ARG A 11 -1.07 -43.94 -4.49
N PRO A 12 -0.02 -44.37 -3.79
CA PRO A 12 0.12 -44.10 -2.36
C PRO A 12 -0.06 -42.60 -2.05
N GLY A 13 -0.84 -42.27 -1.02
CA GLY A 13 -1.19 -40.89 -0.67
C GLY A 13 -2.54 -40.43 -1.22
N PHE A 14 -3.04 -41.06 -2.29
CA PHE A 14 -4.25 -40.65 -3.00
C PHE A 14 -5.38 -41.65 -2.79
N GLY A 15 -6.60 -41.14 -2.67
CA GLY A 15 -7.81 -41.90 -2.36
C GLY A 15 -9.04 -41.40 -3.12
N GLY A 16 -10.19 -41.98 -2.78
CA GLY A 16 -11.45 -41.75 -3.48
C GLY A 16 -11.61 -42.61 -4.75
N ARG A 17 -12.84 -42.72 -5.24
CA ARG A 17 -13.20 -43.61 -6.37
C ARG A 17 -12.40 -43.31 -7.64
N ARG A 18 -12.00 -42.06 -7.83
CA ARG A 18 -11.24 -41.57 -9.00
C ARG A 18 -9.83 -41.06 -8.64
N CYS A 19 -9.33 -41.34 -7.45
CA CYS A 19 -8.00 -40.87 -7.00
C CYS A 19 -7.87 -39.33 -7.00
N ASN A 20 -8.98 -38.64 -6.75
CA ASN A 20 -9.09 -37.18 -6.76
C ASN A 20 -9.24 -36.59 -5.35
N GLU A 21 -8.94 -37.40 -4.34
CA GLU A 21 -8.91 -37.01 -2.93
C GLU A 21 -7.61 -37.51 -2.32
N CYS A 22 -7.20 -36.94 -1.20
CA CYS A 22 -6.17 -37.56 -0.38
C CYS A 22 -6.75 -38.78 0.35
N GLN A 23 -5.94 -39.82 0.49
CA GLN A 23 -6.34 -41.00 1.25
C GLN A 23 -6.58 -40.65 2.74
N GLU A 24 -7.20 -41.56 3.48
CA GLU A 24 -7.40 -41.36 4.92
C GLU A 24 -6.07 -41.13 5.65
N ASN A 25 -6.10 -40.25 6.66
CA ASN A 25 -4.95 -39.73 7.39
C ASN A 25 -3.94 -38.98 6.52
N HIS A 26 -4.38 -38.39 5.41
CA HIS A 26 -3.59 -37.50 4.56
C HIS A 26 -4.34 -36.19 4.27
N TRP A 27 -3.60 -35.16 3.87
CA TRP A 27 -4.07 -33.81 3.57
C TRP A 27 -3.30 -33.19 2.40
N GLY A 28 -3.75 -32.05 1.89
CA GLY A 28 -3.11 -31.33 0.80
C GLY A 28 -3.99 -31.28 -0.44
N ASN A 29 -3.37 -30.96 -1.58
CA ASN A 29 -4.09 -30.80 -2.84
C ASN A 29 -4.02 -32.10 -3.66
N PRO A 30 -5.13 -32.83 -3.86
CA PRO A 30 -5.14 -34.10 -4.59
C PRO A 30 -4.72 -34.00 -6.06
N ASN A 31 -4.63 -32.80 -6.63
CA ASN A 31 -4.13 -32.57 -7.99
C ASN A 31 -2.61 -32.34 -8.05
N ILE A 32 -1.98 -32.09 -6.91
CA ILE A 32 -0.54 -31.79 -6.79
C ILE A 32 0.13 -32.91 -5.99
N GLU A 33 -0.16 -32.97 -4.69
CA GLU A 33 0.47 -33.88 -3.75
C GLU A 33 -0.37 -34.00 -2.47
N CYS A 34 -0.36 -35.20 -1.89
CA CYS A 34 -1.01 -35.51 -0.63
C CYS A 34 0.04 -35.92 0.40
N TYR A 35 0.02 -35.28 1.56
CA TYR A 35 0.97 -35.51 2.66
C TYR A 35 0.31 -36.29 3.79
N PRO A 36 1.05 -37.15 4.50
CA PRO A 36 0.54 -37.81 5.68
C PRO A 36 0.24 -36.79 6.78
N CYS A 37 -0.82 -37.03 7.54
CA CYS A 37 -1.22 -36.16 8.64
C CYS A 37 -0.26 -36.24 9.83
N GLU A 38 0.27 -37.42 10.15
CA GLU A 38 1.22 -37.64 11.25
C GLU A 38 0.76 -37.09 12.62
N CYS A 39 -0.55 -37.11 12.89
CA CYS A 39 -1.07 -36.70 14.18
C CYS A 39 -0.63 -37.66 15.29
N ASP A 40 -0.20 -37.10 16.43
CA ASP A 40 0.20 -37.89 17.58
C ASP A 40 -0.98 -38.73 18.09
N ALA A 41 -0.78 -40.04 18.23
CA ALA A 41 -1.86 -40.97 18.53
C ALA A 41 -2.45 -40.79 19.94
N ILE A 42 -1.73 -40.15 20.86
CA ILE A 42 -2.17 -39.92 22.24
C ILE A 42 -2.68 -38.48 22.40
N GLY A 43 -2.02 -37.52 21.73
CA GLY A 43 -2.28 -36.10 21.82
C GLY A 43 -3.41 -35.62 20.92
N SER A 44 -3.72 -36.33 19.83
CA SER A 44 -4.79 -35.97 18.89
C SER A 44 -6.08 -36.75 19.13
N ALA A 45 -7.22 -36.10 18.91
CA ALA A 45 -8.54 -36.71 18.97
C ALA A 45 -8.84 -37.63 17.77
N SER A 46 -8.08 -37.47 16.69
CA SER A 46 -8.25 -38.21 15.43
C SER A 46 -6.92 -38.28 14.67
N PRO A 47 -6.61 -39.43 14.04
CA PRO A 47 -5.44 -39.56 13.17
C PRO A 47 -5.59 -38.77 11.84
N GLN A 48 -6.83 -38.42 11.47
CA GLN A 48 -7.11 -37.54 10.34
C GLN A 48 -7.02 -36.08 10.79
N CYS A 49 -6.10 -35.35 10.16
CA CYS A 49 -5.94 -33.89 10.24
C CYS A 49 -6.88 -33.15 9.29
N ASP A 50 -6.94 -31.82 9.43
CA ASP A 50 -7.63 -30.96 8.50
C ASP A 50 -7.11 -31.15 7.06
N ARG A 51 -8.02 -31.32 6.10
CA ARG A 51 -7.66 -31.72 4.73
C ARG A 51 -6.94 -30.63 3.94
N GLU A 52 -7.07 -29.37 4.33
CA GLU A 52 -6.47 -28.24 3.63
C GLU A 52 -5.17 -27.77 4.30
N THR A 53 -5.19 -27.70 5.64
CA THR A 53 -4.11 -27.09 6.43
C THR A 53 -3.14 -28.10 7.03
N GLY A 54 -3.55 -29.37 7.18
CA GLY A 54 -2.71 -30.40 7.77
C GLY A 54 -2.59 -30.37 9.28
N VAL A 55 -3.36 -29.48 9.93
CA VAL A 55 -3.37 -29.30 11.38
C VAL A 55 -4.24 -30.37 12.03
N CYS A 56 -3.70 -31.03 13.05
CA CYS A 56 -4.38 -32.07 13.81
C CYS A 56 -5.31 -31.48 14.86
N VAL A 57 -6.40 -32.20 15.17
CA VAL A 57 -7.32 -31.81 16.25
C VAL A 57 -6.78 -32.33 17.58
N CYS A 58 -6.23 -31.46 18.41
CA CYS A 58 -5.57 -31.85 19.65
C CYS A 58 -6.54 -31.98 20.83
N HIS A 59 -6.20 -32.88 21.76
CA HIS A 59 -6.86 -32.97 23.06
C HIS A 59 -6.55 -31.74 23.93
N LYS A 60 -7.43 -31.48 24.89
CA LYS A 60 -7.29 -30.33 25.79
C LYS A 60 -5.92 -30.36 26.51
N GLY A 61 -5.17 -29.27 26.39
CA GLY A 61 -3.84 -29.12 26.99
C GLY A 61 -2.69 -29.62 26.13
N ILE A 62 -2.98 -30.18 24.96
CA ILE A 62 -2.03 -30.59 23.94
C ILE A 62 -2.15 -29.62 22.75
N GLY A 63 -1.02 -29.25 22.16
CA GLY A 63 -0.95 -28.31 21.05
C GLY A 63 0.14 -28.69 20.04
N GLY A 64 0.41 -27.77 19.12
CA GLY A 64 1.26 -28.03 17.95
C GLY A 64 0.47 -28.59 16.77
N GLU A 65 1.02 -28.45 15.56
CA GLU A 65 0.35 -28.89 14.31
C GLU A 65 0.07 -30.40 14.29
N LYS A 66 0.89 -31.18 15.02
CA LYS A 66 0.79 -32.64 15.13
C LYS A 66 0.31 -33.12 16.50
N CYS A 67 -0.06 -32.22 17.40
CA CYS A 67 -0.47 -32.54 18.77
C CYS A 67 0.61 -33.27 19.59
N ASP A 68 1.87 -32.94 19.37
CA ASP A 68 3.06 -33.58 19.93
C ASP A 68 3.75 -32.74 21.01
N GLN A 69 3.18 -31.59 21.36
CA GLN A 69 3.69 -30.70 22.41
C GLN A 69 2.57 -30.21 23.32
N CYS A 70 2.91 -29.63 24.47
CA CYS A 70 1.90 -29.01 25.32
C CYS A 70 1.36 -27.74 24.65
N ASP A 71 0.07 -27.48 24.84
CA ASP A 71 -0.55 -26.24 24.42
C ASP A 71 0.09 -25.05 25.15
N ARG A 72 -0.01 -23.84 24.59
CA ARG A 72 0.67 -22.62 25.09
C ARG A 72 0.37 -22.34 26.57
N SER A 73 -0.84 -22.68 27.03
CA SER A 73 -1.30 -22.51 28.42
C SER A 73 -0.91 -23.65 29.36
N TYR A 74 -0.09 -24.61 28.91
CA TYR A 74 0.31 -25.79 29.64
C TYR A 74 1.84 -25.98 29.61
N ILE A 75 2.40 -26.44 30.74
CA ILE A 75 3.80 -26.84 30.89
C ILE A 75 3.95 -28.37 30.91
N GLY A 76 5.14 -28.84 30.56
CA GLY A 76 5.50 -30.25 30.61
C GLY A 76 5.90 -30.79 29.25
N THR A 77 5.62 -32.06 29.01
CA THR A 77 5.91 -32.72 27.73
C THR A 77 4.69 -33.57 27.37
N ALA A 78 4.19 -33.45 26.15
CA ALA A 78 3.05 -34.22 25.70
C ALA A 78 3.33 -35.73 25.86
N PRO A 79 2.36 -36.54 26.33
CA PRO A 79 0.96 -36.17 26.65
C PRO A 79 0.74 -35.64 28.09
N HIS A 80 1.79 -35.51 28.90
CA HIS A 80 1.71 -35.10 30.30
C HIS A 80 1.86 -33.58 30.46
N CYS A 81 0.78 -32.88 30.14
CA CYS A 81 0.72 -31.42 30.21
C CYS A 81 -0.08 -30.96 31.44
N SER A 82 0.48 -29.99 32.18
CA SER A 82 -0.15 -29.38 33.36
C SER A 82 -0.39 -27.89 33.09
N PRO A 83 -1.53 -27.31 33.48
CA PRO A 83 -1.79 -25.89 33.23
C PRO A 83 -0.76 -24.99 33.92
N CYS A 84 -0.36 -23.91 33.24
CA CYS A 84 0.60 -22.92 33.74
C CYS A 84 0.12 -22.19 35.02
N GLY A 85 -1.21 -22.17 35.27
CA GLY A 85 -1.84 -21.57 36.44
C GLY A 85 -2.32 -20.13 36.24
N GLU A 86 -2.82 -19.51 37.32
CA GLU A 86 -3.56 -18.24 37.31
C GLU A 86 -2.81 -17.05 36.66
N CYS A 87 -1.48 -17.04 36.71
CA CYS A 87 -0.68 -15.99 36.06
C CYS A 87 -0.82 -16.01 34.53
N PHE A 88 -0.94 -17.20 33.92
CA PHE A 88 -1.10 -17.33 32.48
C PHE A 88 -2.55 -17.02 32.07
N ASP A 89 -3.53 -17.47 32.86
CA ASP A 89 -4.95 -17.19 32.61
C ASP A 89 -5.25 -15.68 32.66
N ASN A 90 -4.65 -14.96 33.61
CA ASN A 90 -4.74 -13.49 33.68
C ASN A 90 -4.05 -12.81 32.49
N TRP A 91 -2.95 -13.37 32.00
CA TRP A 91 -2.20 -12.82 30.86
C TRP A 91 -2.97 -12.96 29.55
N ASP A 92 -3.61 -14.10 29.30
CA ASP A 92 -4.47 -14.31 28.14
C ASP A 92 -5.70 -13.38 28.16
N LEU A 93 -6.32 -13.18 29.34
CA LEU A 93 -7.43 -12.22 29.49
C LEU A 93 -7.03 -10.78 29.15
N ILE A 94 -5.82 -10.37 29.55
CA ILE A 94 -5.27 -9.04 29.23
C ILE A 94 -5.00 -8.94 27.72
N LEU A 95 -4.38 -9.95 27.11
CA LEU A 95 -4.10 -9.98 25.68
C LEU A 95 -5.38 -9.91 24.84
N ASP A 96 -6.40 -10.68 25.20
CA ASP A 96 -7.70 -10.64 24.51
C ASP A 96 -8.39 -9.28 24.68
N GLY A 97 -8.31 -8.68 25.87
CA GLY A 97 -8.80 -7.34 26.14
C GLY A 97 -8.12 -6.28 25.26
N LEU A 98 -6.79 -6.34 25.16
CA LEU A 98 -6.00 -5.44 24.32
C LEU A 98 -6.32 -5.65 22.84
N LYS A 99 -6.38 -6.90 22.37
CA LYS A 99 -6.73 -7.25 20.99
C LYS A 99 -8.10 -6.66 20.61
N ASN A 100 -9.09 -6.79 21.49
CA ASN A 100 -10.42 -6.24 21.26
C ASN A 100 -10.40 -4.70 21.20
N LYS A 101 -9.77 -4.04 22.18
CA LYS A 101 -9.60 -2.57 22.18
C LYS A 101 -8.89 -2.09 20.90
N THR A 102 -7.79 -2.73 20.50
CA THR A 102 -7.03 -2.37 19.30
C THR A 102 -7.88 -2.51 18.03
N ASN A 103 -8.65 -3.58 17.89
CA ASN A 103 -9.54 -3.77 16.74
C ASN A 103 -10.62 -2.67 16.65
N ILE A 104 -11.21 -2.28 17.78
CA ILE A 104 -12.20 -1.18 17.82
C ILE A 104 -11.59 0.13 17.32
N VAL A 105 -10.35 0.44 17.74
CA VAL A 105 -9.67 1.67 17.32
C VAL A 105 -9.29 1.63 15.83
N ILE A 106 -8.87 0.46 15.32
CA ILE A 106 -8.60 0.28 13.89
C ILE A 106 -9.86 0.50 13.05
N GLU A 107 -10.99 -0.10 13.44
CA GLU A 107 -12.25 0.06 12.71
C GLU A 107 -12.70 1.52 12.66
N GLU A 108 -12.60 2.23 13.79
CA GLU A 108 -13.00 3.63 13.86
C GLU A 108 -12.06 4.54 13.05
N ALA A 109 -10.74 4.30 13.09
CA ALA A 109 -9.77 5.02 12.27
C ALA A 109 -10.02 4.80 10.77
N SER A 110 -10.29 3.56 10.34
CA SER A 110 -10.64 3.23 8.95
C SER A 110 -11.98 3.82 8.52
N ARG A 111 -12.94 3.93 9.43
CA ARG A 111 -14.21 4.62 9.17
C ARG A 111 -13.94 6.09 8.88
N ILE A 112 -13.18 6.77 9.74
CA ILE A 112 -12.85 8.19 9.60
C ILE A 112 -12.07 8.45 8.30
N GLU A 113 -11.14 7.58 7.90
CA GLU A 113 -10.43 7.70 6.62
C GLU A 113 -11.40 7.68 5.42
N LYS A 114 -12.43 6.83 5.45
CA LYS A 114 -13.40 6.68 4.36
C LYS A 114 -14.41 7.83 4.27
N VAL A 115 -14.82 8.40 5.40
CA VAL A 115 -15.76 9.54 5.44
C VAL A 115 -15.06 10.91 5.47
N GLY A 116 -13.80 10.96 5.90
CA GLY A 116 -13.01 12.18 6.11
C GLY A 116 -12.65 12.87 4.80
N THR A 117 -13.48 13.82 4.41
CA THR A 117 -13.20 14.70 3.27
C THR A 117 -11.96 15.57 3.51
N THR A 118 -11.18 15.77 2.45
CA THR A 118 -9.95 16.57 2.31
C THR A 118 -8.63 15.87 2.68
N GLY A 119 -7.80 15.62 1.65
CA GLY A 119 -6.45 15.04 1.75
C GLY A 119 -5.41 15.90 2.50
N VAL A 120 -5.83 16.88 3.29
CA VAL A 120 -4.96 17.69 4.15
C VAL A 120 -4.52 16.89 5.38
N TYR A 121 -5.36 15.95 5.83
CA TYR A 121 -5.10 15.14 7.03
C TYR A 121 -4.73 13.68 6.73
N SER A 122 -4.64 13.27 5.46
CA SER A 122 -4.39 11.87 5.08
C SER A 122 -3.10 11.34 5.71
N LYS A 123 -2.02 12.15 5.70
CA LYS A 123 -0.73 11.75 6.29
C LYS A 123 -0.80 11.47 7.80
N GLN A 124 -1.60 12.23 8.55
CA GLN A 124 -1.76 11.96 9.98
C GLN A 124 -2.57 10.69 10.24
N PHE A 125 -3.57 10.42 9.42
CA PHE A 125 -4.35 9.18 9.50
C PHE A 125 -3.54 7.96 9.05
N ASP A 126 -2.78 8.05 7.95
CA ASP A 126 -1.87 7.00 7.48
C ASP A 126 -0.87 6.62 8.57
N SER A 127 -0.27 7.63 9.22
CA SER A 127 0.67 7.41 10.33
C SER A 127 0.00 6.71 11.52
N MET A 128 -1.26 6.99 11.78
CA MET A 128 -2.01 6.38 12.88
C MET A 128 -2.37 4.91 12.58
N LEU A 129 -2.79 4.63 11.35
CA LEU A 129 -3.08 3.26 10.88
C LEU A 129 -1.82 2.39 10.93
N VAL A 130 -0.67 2.92 10.51
CA VAL A 130 0.63 2.23 10.62
C VAL A 130 0.98 1.90 12.07
N SER A 131 0.79 2.84 13.00
CA SER A 131 1.04 2.58 14.42
C SER A 131 0.07 1.55 15.01
N LEU A 132 -1.20 1.57 14.62
CA LEU A 132 -2.18 0.56 15.08
C LEU A 132 -1.88 -0.84 14.55
N ASP A 133 -1.39 -0.95 13.31
CA ASP A 133 -0.95 -2.23 12.73
C ASP A 133 0.31 -2.78 13.44
N GLN A 134 1.25 -1.90 13.81
CA GLN A 134 2.39 -2.27 14.64
C GLN A 134 1.96 -2.79 16.02
N VAL A 135 1.01 -2.12 16.68
CA VAL A 135 0.45 -2.56 17.97
C VAL A 135 -0.22 -3.94 17.82
N LYS A 136 -0.98 -4.14 16.74
CA LYS A 136 -1.61 -5.43 16.44
C LYS A 136 -0.58 -6.54 16.24
N GLY A 137 0.48 -6.28 15.49
CA GLY A 137 1.58 -7.25 15.27
C GLY A 137 2.34 -7.60 16.55
N LEU A 138 2.45 -6.67 17.51
CA LEU A 138 3.05 -6.96 18.82
C LEU A 138 2.15 -7.86 19.68
N ILE A 139 0.83 -7.69 19.63
CA ILE A 139 -0.14 -8.53 20.35
C ILE A 139 -0.15 -9.97 19.80
N GLU A 140 0.10 -10.14 18.49
CA GLU A 140 0.11 -11.46 17.85
C GLU A 140 1.42 -12.26 18.10
N ASN A 141 2.50 -11.63 18.55
CA ASN A 141 3.78 -12.30 18.82
C ASN A 141 3.88 -12.77 20.29
N THR A 142 4.19 -14.05 20.51
CA THR A 142 4.07 -14.73 21.83
C THR A 142 5.19 -14.46 22.84
N THR A 143 6.02 -13.44 22.67
CA THR A 143 7.18 -13.17 23.56
C THR A 143 7.12 -11.85 24.32
N VAL A 144 5.93 -11.30 24.56
CA VAL A 144 5.76 -9.98 25.19
C VAL A 144 5.87 -10.09 26.72
N ARG A 145 6.69 -9.25 27.36
CA ARG A 145 6.77 -9.19 28.83
C ARG A 145 5.60 -8.38 29.38
N THR A 146 5.20 -8.62 30.63
CA THR A 146 4.11 -7.87 31.28
C THR A 146 4.33 -6.36 31.30
N GLN A 147 5.59 -5.91 31.43
CA GLN A 147 5.94 -4.50 31.39
C GLN A 147 5.77 -3.86 29.99
N ASP A 148 5.93 -4.66 28.92
CA ASP A 148 5.70 -4.21 27.54
C ASP A 148 4.19 -4.11 27.22
N LEU A 149 3.33 -4.83 27.95
CA LEU A 149 1.86 -4.77 27.80
C LEU A 149 1.25 -3.52 28.44
N ASP A 150 1.80 -3.07 29.57
CA ASP A 150 1.35 -1.83 30.22
C ASP A 150 1.68 -0.61 29.32
N GLU A 151 2.90 -0.56 28.76
CA GLU A 151 3.29 0.48 27.81
C GLU A 151 2.41 0.47 26.54
N LEU A 152 2.02 -0.72 26.06
CA LEU A 152 1.14 -0.86 24.91
C LEU A 152 -0.30 -0.42 25.22
N ASN A 153 -0.81 -0.71 26.42
CA ASN A 153 -2.13 -0.25 26.86
C ASN A 153 -2.17 1.28 26.98
N ASP A 154 -1.15 1.89 27.57
CA ASP A 154 -1.03 3.34 27.71
C ASP A 154 -1.00 4.02 26.34
N GLU A 155 -0.24 3.47 25.39
CA GLU A 155 -0.19 4.01 24.03
C GLU A 155 -1.51 3.83 23.28
N ALA A 156 -2.21 2.71 23.48
CA ALA A 156 -3.54 2.48 22.90
C ALA A 156 -4.59 3.46 23.45
N GLU A 157 -4.58 3.76 24.75
CA GLU A 157 -5.46 4.75 25.36
C GLU A 157 -5.17 6.16 24.85
N ARG A 158 -3.89 6.53 24.76
CA ARG A 158 -3.46 7.82 24.18
C ARG A 158 -3.90 7.99 22.73
N LEU A 159 -3.82 6.93 21.94
CA LEU A 159 -4.30 6.92 20.56
C LEU A 159 -5.82 7.08 20.49
N ALA A 160 -6.57 6.38 21.35
CA ALA A 160 -8.03 6.50 21.41
C ALA A 160 -8.48 7.93 21.78
N GLU A 161 -7.82 8.58 22.74
CA GLU A 161 -8.09 9.98 23.08
C GLU A 161 -7.84 10.92 21.89
N LYS A 162 -6.74 10.69 21.16
CA LYS A 162 -6.37 11.50 20.00
C LYS A 162 -7.37 11.34 18.85
N VAL A 163 -7.83 10.12 18.59
CA VAL A 163 -8.91 9.85 17.62
C VAL A 163 -10.17 10.60 18.01
N SER A 164 -10.60 10.51 19.27
CA SER A 164 -11.81 11.20 19.76
C SER A 164 -11.70 12.72 19.62
N ALA A 165 -10.55 13.30 19.94
CA ALA A 165 -10.30 14.73 19.77
C ALA A 165 -10.36 15.16 18.30
N SER A 166 -9.78 14.38 17.40
CA SER A 166 -9.83 14.63 15.96
C SER A 166 -11.25 14.53 15.40
N THR A 167 -12.06 13.58 15.85
CA THR A 167 -13.48 13.46 15.44
C THR A 167 -14.28 14.72 15.82
N LYS A 168 -14.13 15.21 17.06
CA LYS A 168 -14.81 16.45 17.50
C LYS A 168 -14.40 17.66 16.67
N ALA A 169 -13.11 17.78 16.35
CA ALA A 169 -12.61 18.87 15.50
C ALA A 169 -13.20 18.80 14.08
N LEU A 170 -13.38 17.59 13.54
CA LEU A 170 -13.97 17.39 12.22
C LEU A 170 -15.45 17.81 12.19
N GLU A 171 -16.24 17.42 13.20
CA GLU A 171 -17.64 17.82 13.34
C GLU A 171 -17.79 19.35 13.42
N GLU A 172 -16.88 20.05 14.11
CA GLU A 172 -16.93 21.51 14.19
C GLU A 172 -16.63 22.16 12.83
N VAL A 173 -15.68 21.62 12.07
CA VAL A 173 -15.37 22.10 10.71
C VAL A 173 -16.53 21.86 9.75
N GLU A 174 -17.20 20.70 9.81
CA GLU A 174 -18.37 20.40 9.00
C GLU A 174 -19.51 21.40 9.25
N ASN A 175 -19.79 21.71 10.52
CA ASN A 175 -20.78 22.72 10.90
C ASN A 175 -20.42 24.12 10.38
N GLN A 176 -19.14 24.49 10.43
CA GLN A 176 -18.67 25.76 9.86
C GLN A 176 -18.83 25.78 8.34
N LEU A 177 -18.53 24.68 7.65
CA LEU A 177 -18.66 24.55 6.21
C LEU A 177 -20.12 24.70 5.76
N GLU A 178 -21.06 24.09 6.48
CA GLU A 178 -22.49 24.23 6.20
C GLU A 178 -22.94 25.69 6.34
N ASN A 179 -22.53 26.38 7.41
CA ASN A 179 -22.85 27.80 7.60
C ASN A 179 -22.29 28.68 6.47
N VAL A 180 -21.03 28.45 6.08
CA VAL A 180 -20.41 29.18 4.95
C VAL A 180 -21.15 28.90 3.64
N SER A 181 -21.51 27.64 3.37
CA SER A 181 -22.27 27.25 2.18
C SER A 181 -23.63 27.98 2.11
N GLN A 182 -24.36 28.03 3.22
CA GLN A 182 -25.62 28.77 3.30
C GLN A 182 -25.42 30.28 3.04
N ARG A 183 -24.36 30.89 3.59
CA ARG A 183 -24.04 32.30 3.36
C ARG A 183 -23.67 32.59 1.91
N VAL A 184 -22.94 31.70 1.25
CA VAL A 184 -22.61 31.81 -0.18
C VAL A 184 -23.87 31.74 -1.02
N ASN A 185 -24.75 30.76 -0.77
CA ASN A 185 -26.02 30.62 -1.49
C ASN A 185 -26.92 31.85 -1.35
N LEU A 186 -27.03 32.40 -0.14
CA LEU A 186 -27.77 33.65 0.10
C LEU A 186 -27.13 34.85 -0.62
N GLY A 187 -25.79 34.91 -0.63
CA GLY A 187 -25.01 35.90 -1.38
C GLY A 187 -25.29 35.86 -2.87
N ASP A 188 -25.32 34.67 -3.48
CA ASP A 188 -25.60 34.48 -4.90
C ASP A 188 -27.01 34.95 -5.30
N VAL A 189 -28.00 34.65 -4.47
CA VAL A 189 -29.37 35.14 -4.68
C VAL A 189 -29.43 36.67 -4.62
N ALA A 190 -28.75 37.27 -3.64
CA ALA A 190 -28.68 38.72 -3.50
C ALA A 190 -27.95 39.37 -4.70
N LEU A 191 -26.85 38.76 -5.15
CA LEU A 191 -26.06 39.23 -6.29
C LEU A 191 -26.88 39.16 -7.59
N LYS A 192 -27.62 38.07 -7.81
CA LYS A 192 -28.52 37.91 -8.97
C LYS A 192 -29.63 38.97 -8.96
N LYS A 193 -30.21 39.26 -7.79
CA LYS A 193 -31.21 40.33 -7.63
C LYS A 193 -30.62 41.72 -7.93
N LEU A 194 -29.41 41.99 -7.43
CA LEU A 194 -28.71 43.25 -7.70
C LEU A 194 -28.40 43.41 -9.19
N LYS A 195 -27.88 42.36 -9.84
CA LYS A 195 -27.61 42.33 -11.28
C LYS A 195 -28.87 42.65 -12.09
N ASN A 196 -30.00 42.05 -11.75
CA ASN A 196 -31.27 42.33 -12.41
C ASN A 196 -31.72 43.80 -12.22
N ARG A 197 -31.60 44.36 -11.01
CA ARG A 197 -31.91 45.79 -10.77
C ARG A 197 -30.99 46.71 -11.56
N THR A 198 -29.70 46.41 -11.63
CA THR A 198 -28.72 47.18 -12.42
C THR A 198 -29.09 47.14 -13.91
N ASN A 199 -29.45 45.97 -14.44
CA ASN A 199 -29.89 45.85 -15.83
C ASN A 199 -31.16 46.66 -16.12
N SER A 200 -32.17 46.59 -15.25
CA SER A 200 -33.40 47.39 -15.39
C SER A 200 -33.12 48.88 -15.29
N LEU A 201 -32.23 49.30 -14.38
CA LEU A 201 -31.82 50.70 -14.26
C LEU A 201 -31.09 51.17 -15.52
N HIS A 202 -30.22 50.33 -16.08
CA HIS A 202 -29.50 50.64 -17.31
C HIS A 202 -30.44 50.80 -18.51
N GLN A 203 -31.43 49.91 -18.65
CA GLN A 203 -32.48 50.04 -19.67
C GLN A 203 -33.32 51.32 -19.47
N GLY A 204 -33.71 51.62 -18.22
CA GLY A 204 -34.44 52.85 -17.91
C GLY A 204 -33.65 54.12 -18.24
N ALA A 205 -32.35 54.14 -17.91
CA ALA A 205 -31.46 55.25 -18.25
C ALA A 205 -31.28 55.42 -19.77
N ALA A 206 -31.17 54.31 -20.51
CA ALA A 206 -31.08 54.33 -21.97
C ALA A 206 -32.34 54.93 -22.61
N LEU A 207 -33.53 54.50 -22.15
CA LEU A 207 -34.82 55.06 -22.60
C LEU A 207 -34.95 56.55 -22.26
N LEU A 208 -34.54 56.95 -21.06
CA LEU A 208 -34.58 58.36 -20.66
C LEU A 208 -33.66 59.21 -21.53
N LYS A 209 -32.46 58.71 -21.84
CA LYS A 209 -31.49 59.36 -22.73
C LYS A 209 -32.07 59.52 -24.14
N GLU A 210 -32.65 58.45 -24.69
CA GLU A 210 -33.28 58.49 -26.02
C GLU A 210 -34.42 59.50 -26.08
N ASN A 211 -35.31 59.51 -25.09
CA ASN A 211 -36.40 60.48 -25.01
C ASN A 211 -35.89 61.93 -24.89
N ALA A 212 -34.84 62.16 -24.10
CA ALA A 212 -34.22 63.49 -23.97
C ALA A 212 -33.58 63.95 -25.29
N THR A 213 -32.91 63.05 -26.02
CA THR A 213 -32.36 63.33 -27.35
C THR A 213 -33.47 63.67 -28.35
N ARG A 214 -34.56 62.88 -28.39
CA ARG A 214 -35.72 63.17 -29.25
C ARG A 214 -36.36 64.54 -28.96
N LEU A 215 -36.45 64.92 -27.68
CA LEU A 215 -36.94 66.25 -27.28
C LEU A 215 -36.01 67.39 -27.72
N GLN A 216 -34.69 67.18 -27.67
CA GLN A 216 -33.72 68.14 -28.18
C GLN A 216 -33.77 68.27 -29.71
N GLU A 217 -33.92 67.16 -30.43
CA GLU A 217 -34.00 67.14 -31.90
C GLU A 217 -35.26 67.83 -32.45
N ALA A 218 -36.33 67.91 -31.66
CA ALA A 218 -37.57 68.61 -32.03
C ALA A 218 -37.42 70.14 -32.18
N ASN A 219 -36.27 70.70 -31.81
CA ASN A 219 -35.95 72.12 -31.87
C ASN A 219 -34.59 72.31 -32.59
N VAL A 220 -34.50 73.27 -33.52
CA VAL A 220 -33.30 73.57 -34.33
C VAL A 220 -32.03 73.78 -33.49
N GLN A 221 -32.12 74.51 -32.38
CA GLN A 221 -30.99 74.76 -31.48
C GLN A 221 -30.56 73.49 -30.73
N GLY A 222 -31.52 72.63 -30.36
CA GLY A 222 -31.25 71.36 -29.70
C GLY A 222 -30.65 70.33 -30.64
N ALA A 223 -31.17 70.21 -31.87
CA ALA A 223 -30.62 69.35 -32.92
C ALA A 223 -29.16 69.71 -33.26
N LEU A 224 -28.84 71.01 -33.37
CA LEU A 224 -27.46 71.47 -33.57
C LEU A 224 -26.54 71.05 -32.42
N ASN A 225 -27.00 71.19 -31.18
CA ASN A 225 -26.22 70.84 -29.98
C ASN A 225 -25.96 69.33 -29.87
N VAL A 226 -26.95 68.50 -30.20
CA VAL A 226 -26.80 67.04 -30.30
C VAL A 226 -25.79 66.66 -31.38
N THR A 227 -25.84 67.34 -32.54
CA THR A 227 -24.92 67.06 -33.66
C THR A 227 -23.47 67.35 -33.28
N TYR A 228 -23.22 68.48 -32.60
CA TYR A 228 -21.89 68.79 -32.06
C TYR A 228 -21.41 67.77 -31.02
N GLN A 229 -22.29 67.32 -30.11
CA GLN A 229 -21.95 66.29 -29.13
C GLN A 229 -21.59 64.95 -29.79
N MET A 230 -22.36 64.52 -30.78
CA MET A 230 -22.11 63.27 -31.49
C MET A 230 -20.83 63.33 -32.32
N ALA A 231 -20.54 64.48 -32.95
CA ALA A 231 -19.28 64.69 -33.66
C ALA A 231 -18.05 64.56 -32.74
N GLU A 232 -18.10 65.14 -31.54
CA GLU A 232 -16.98 65.03 -30.58
C GLU A 232 -16.87 63.61 -30.01
N GLN A 233 -17.99 62.93 -29.71
CA GLN A 233 -17.95 61.52 -29.31
C GLN A 233 -17.35 60.62 -30.40
N SER A 234 -17.71 60.85 -31.67
CA SER A 234 -17.17 60.08 -32.80
C SER A 234 -15.66 60.29 -32.92
N ARG A 235 -15.17 61.52 -32.72
CA ARG A 235 -13.74 61.85 -32.76
C ARG A 235 -12.95 61.21 -31.60
N LEU A 236 -13.54 61.14 -30.41
CA LEU A 236 -12.94 60.45 -29.26
C LEU A 236 -12.92 58.92 -29.46
N ALA A 237 -13.98 58.36 -30.03
CA ALA A 237 -14.03 56.93 -30.36
C ALA A 237 -13.01 56.55 -31.45
N GLU A 238 -12.84 57.39 -32.47
CA GLU A 238 -11.81 57.25 -33.49
C GLU A 238 -10.40 57.28 -32.89
N LYS A 239 -10.15 58.22 -31.96
CA LYS A 239 -8.87 58.28 -31.25
C LYS A 239 -8.60 57.01 -30.44
N MET A 240 -9.61 56.50 -29.70
CA MET A 240 -9.51 55.25 -28.96
C MET A 240 -9.26 54.05 -29.88
N ALA A 241 -9.95 53.97 -31.02
CA ALA A 241 -9.75 52.91 -32.01
C ALA A 241 -8.30 52.94 -32.56
N ASN A 242 -7.80 54.12 -32.95
CA ASN A 242 -6.43 54.29 -33.41
C ASN A 242 -5.37 53.97 -32.33
N GLU A 243 -5.64 54.26 -31.06
CA GLU A 243 -4.76 53.86 -29.95
C GLU A 243 -4.76 52.32 -29.76
N THR A 244 -5.88 51.65 -30.06
CA THR A 244 -6.02 50.20 -29.93
C THR A 244 -5.28 49.45 -31.04
N ASP A 245 -5.13 50.03 -32.23
CA ASP A 245 -4.37 49.44 -33.35
C ASP A 245 -2.91 49.18 -32.98
N ASN A 246 -2.27 50.10 -32.24
CA ASN A 246 -0.89 49.91 -31.77
C ASN A 246 -0.79 48.74 -30.78
N ILE A 247 -1.76 48.60 -29.88
CA ILE A 247 -1.80 47.50 -28.90
C ILE A 247 -2.01 46.16 -29.63
N LEU A 248 -2.87 46.14 -30.65
CA LEU A 248 -3.12 44.94 -31.45
C LEU A 248 -1.87 44.53 -32.25
N ALA A 249 -1.17 45.50 -32.85
CA ALA A 249 0.09 45.25 -33.55
C ALA A 249 1.18 44.70 -32.61
N ASP A 250 1.28 45.24 -31.39
CA ASP A 250 2.19 44.73 -30.36
C ASP A 250 1.80 43.31 -29.93
N ALA A 251 0.53 43.04 -29.66
CA ALA A 251 0.02 41.72 -29.31
C ALA A 251 0.31 40.67 -30.40
N GLU A 252 0.13 41.05 -31.67
CA GLU A 252 0.40 40.17 -32.81
C GLU A 252 1.91 39.89 -32.96
N ARG A 253 2.76 40.89 -32.71
CA ARG A 253 4.22 40.74 -32.65
C ARG A 253 4.64 39.79 -31.51
N TYR A 254 4.07 39.94 -30.31
CA TYR A 254 4.34 39.05 -29.18
C TYR A 254 3.89 37.61 -29.47
N ARG A 255 2.72 37.42 -30.07
CA ARG A 255 2.23 36.11 -30.51
C ARG A 255 3.23 35.43 -31.45
N LYS A 256 3.67 36.14 -32.50
CA LYS A 256 4.59 35.59 -33.50
C LYS A 256 5.97 35.23 -32.93
N ASN A 257 6.49 36.04 -32.00
CA ASN A 257 7.73 35.73 -31.27
C ASN A 257 7.56 34.49 -30.40
N THR A 258 6.44 34.38 -29.69
CA THR A 258 6.14 33.22 -28.82
C THR A 258 6.01 31.95 -29.63
N GLU A 259 5.30 31.98 -30.78
CA GLU A 259 5.19 30.85 -31.70
C GLU A 259 6.55 30.42 -32.25
N THR A 260 7.41 31.37 -32.59
CA THR A 260 8.77 31.07 -33.07
C THR A 260 9.60 30.39 -31.99
N LEU A 261 9.48 30.85 -30.73
CA LEU A 261 10.19 30.27 -29.60
C LEU A 261 9.68 28.85 -29.28
N LEU A 262 8.37 28.64 -29.34
CA LEU A 262 7.74 27.33 -29.17
C LEU A 262 8.15 26.36 -30.28
N ALA A 263 8.15 26.79 -31.54
CA ALA A 263 8.59 25.96 -32.67
C ALA A 263 10.08 25.60 -32.60
N LYS A 264 10.92 26.51 -32.10
CA LYS A 264 12.35 26.23 -31.89
C LYS A 264 12.55 25.23 -30.75
N ASN A 265 11.81 25.37 -29.66
CA ASN A 265 11.91 24.49 -28.50
C ASN A 265 11.25 23.13 -28.75
N SER A 266 10.21 23.04 -29.57
CA SER A 266 9.54 21.77 -29.86
C SER A 266 10.47 20.77 -30.53
N ALA A 267 11.35 21.23 -31.42
CA ALA A 267 12.36 20.36 -32.03
C ALA A 267 13.34 19.80 -30.98
N THR A 268 13.79 20.64 -30.03
CA THR A 268 14.68 20.21 -28.94
C THR A 268 13.98 19.27 -27.96
N VAL A 269 12.72 19.55 -27.60
CA VAL A 269 11.92 18.69 -26.71
C VAL A 269 11.65 17.34 -27.38
N ASN A 270 11.22 17.33 -28.63
CA ASN A 270 10.98 16.09 -29.38
C ASN A 270 12.28 15.27 -29.51
N GLN A 271 13.41 15.92 -29.81
CA GLN A 271 14.70 15.24 -29.89
C GLN A 271 15.14 14.68 -28.52
N ALA A 272 14.92 15.42 -27.42
CA ALA A 272 15.23 14.94 -26.08
C ALA A 272 14.33 13.76 -25.69
N GLN A 273 13.07 13.80 -26.08
CA GLN A 273 12.08 12.74 -25.82
C GLN A 273 12.40 11.48 -26.63
N GLU A 274 12.78 11.62 -27.90
CA GLU A 274 13.20 10.51 -28.76
C GLU A 274 14.50 9.86 -28.26
N LYS A 275 15.47 10.67 -27.80
CA LYS A 275 16.68 10.17 -27.13
C LYS A 275 16.36 9.43 -25.82
N SER A 276 15.39 9.92 -25.07
CA SER A 276 14.96 9.26 -23.82
C SER A 276 14.26 7.94 -24.11
N PHE A 277 13.40 7.89 -25.13
CA PHE A 277 12.71 6.68 -25.56
C PHE A 277 13.69 5.60 -26.05
N THR A 278 14.63 5.97 -26.92
CA THR A 278 15.67 5.04 -27.40
C THR A 278 16.59 4.55 -26.27
N ALA A 279 16.87 5.38 -25.26
CA ALA A 279 17.62 4.95 -24.08
C ALA A 279 16.83 3.95 -23.22
N ILE A 280 15.52 4.14 -23.06
CA ILE A 280 14.63 3.21 -22.35
C ILE A 280 14.53 1.88 -23.09
N GLU A 281 14.35 1.89 -24.41
CA GLU A 281 14.31 0.66 -25.21
C GLU A 281 15.62 -0.13 -25.07
N ARG A 282 16.77 0.56 -25.15
CA ARG A 282 18.08 -0.08 -24.94
C ARG A 282 18.23 -0.66 -23.54
N MET A 283 17.78 0.05 -22.50
CA MET A 283 17.83 -0.45 -21.13
C MET A 283 16.92 -1.68 -20.94
N ASN A 284 15.72 -1.67 -21.54
CA ASN A 284 14.82 -2.82 -21.51
C ASN A 284 15.39 -4.03 -22.26
N GLU A 285 16.07 -3.82 -23.39
CA GLU A 285 16.75 -4.89 -24.12
C GLU A 285 17.90 -5.49 -23.30
N GLN A 286 18.70 -4.64 -22.65
CA GLN A 286 19.75 -5.09 -21.73
C GLN A 286 19.18 -5.84 -20.52
N LEU A 287 18.07 -5.36 -19.94
CA LEU A 287 17.40 -6.01 -18.81
C LEU A 287 16.83 -7.37 -19.23
N SER A 288 16.17 -7.47 -20.38
CA SER A 288 15.65 -8.74 -20.91
C SER A 288 16.76 -9.75 -21.21
N THR A 289 17.91 -9.26 -21.67
CA THR A 289 19.10 -10.13 -21.86
C THR A 289 19.60 -10.64 -20.52
N LEU A 290 19.74 -9.76 -19.53
CA LEU A 290 20.19 -10.13 -18.19
C LEU A 290 19.22 -11.11 -17.52
N GLU A 291 17.90 -10.86 -17.60
CA GLU A 291 16.86 -11.73 -17.07
C GLU A 291 16.92 -13.15 -17.66
N LYS A 292 17.29 -13.29 -18.94
CA LYS A 292 17.48 -14.61 -19.56
C LYS A 292 18.72 -15.33 -19.06
N GLU A 293 19.73 -14.61 -18.60
CA GLU A 293 20.99 -15.17 -18.09
C GLU A 293 20.93 -15.49 -16.58
N ILE A 294 20.10 -14.78 -15.80
CA ILE A 294 19.91 -14.97 -14.35
C ILE A 294 19.72 -16.44 -13.95
N PRO A 295 18.89 -17.26 -14.63
CA PRO A 295 18.67 -18.65 -14.23
C PRO A 295 19.95 -19.51 -14.36
N GLY A 296 20.75 -19.24 -15.39
CA GLY A 296 22.06 -19.87 -15.57
C GLY A 296 23.06 -19.44 -14.49
N PHE A 297 23.06 -18.17 -14.10
CA PHE A 297 23.89 -17.69 -13.00
C PHE A 297 23.46 -18.26 -11.64
N ASN A 298 22.17 -18.33 -11.36
CA ASN A 298 21.62 -18.94 -10.15
C ASN A 298 21.99 -20.43 -10.07
N LEU A 299 21.98 -21.14 -11.20
CA LEU A 299 22.41 -22.53 -11.25
C LEU A 299 23.90 -22.67 -10.91
N GLY A 300 24.76 -21.84 -11.52
CA GLY A 300 26.20 -21.88 -11.30
C GLY A 300 26.62 -21.47 -9.88
N MET A 301 26.00 -20.42 -9.33
CA MET A 301 26.39 -19.81 -8.06
C MET A 301 25.68 -20.45 -6.88
N CYS A 302 24.36 -20.57 -6.95
CA CYS A 302 23.51 -21.02 -5.86
C CYS A 302 23.21 -22.51 -5.95
N GLY A 303 23.17 -23.10 -7.15
CA GLY A 303 23.01 -24.53 -7.36
C GLY A 303 21.66 -24.95 -7.94
N GLU A 304 20.81 -23.99 -8.32
CA GLU A 304 19.48 -24.25 -8.88
C GLU A 304 19.13 -23.27 -10.01
N ASN A 305 18.49 -23.76 -11.07
CA ASN A 305 18.16 -22.98 -12.27
C ASN A 305 16.78 -22.33 -12.10
N VAL A 306 16.75 -21.14 -11.50
CA VAL A 306 15.51 -20.42 -11.18
C VAL A 306 15.54 -19.00 -11.69
N THR A 307 14.42 -18.54 -12.24
CA THR A 307 14.18 -17.15 -12.66
C THR A 307 13.85 -16.25 -11.48
N GLU A 308 13.21 -16.81 -10.46
CA GLU A 308 12.83 -16.13 -9.22
C GLU A 308 13.56 -16.75 -8.02
N CYS A 309 13.26 -16.28 -6.82
CA CYS A 309 13.89 -16.78 -5.61
C CYS A 309 13.47 -18.22 -5.30
N SER A 310 14.44 -19.15 -5.26
CA SER A 310 14.20 -20.49 -4.71
C SER A 310 14.13 -20.41 -3.19
N GLY A 311 13.12 -21.03 -2.59
CA GLY A 311 13.05 -21.19 -1.13
C GLY A 311 14.13 -22.11 -0.57
N VAL A 312 14.79 -22.92 -1.41
CA VAL A 312 15.76 -23.93 -0.99
C VAL A 312 17.19 -23.46 -1.25
N CYS A 313 17.46 -22.99 -2.47
CA CYS A 313 18.79 -22.58 -2.89
C CYS A 313 18.95 -21.07 -3.02
N GLY A 314 17.88 -20.28 -2.81
CA GLY A 314 17.91 -18.84 -2.96
C GLY A 314 18.07 -18.40 -4.41
N GLY A 315 18.76 -17.28 -4.61
CA GLY A 315 19.00 -16.72 -5.94
C GLY A 315 19.55 -15.30 -5.88
N ALA A 316 19.91 -14.76 -7.05
CA ALA A 316 20.34 -13.38 -7.18
C ALA A 316 19.25 -12.41 -6.69
N GLY A 317 19.57 -11.56 -5.70
CA GLY A 317 18.62 -10.61 -5.10
C GLY A 317 17.72 -11.18 -4.01
N CYS A 318 17.81 -12.47 -3.70
CA CYS A 318 16.91 -13.16 -2.76
C CYS A 318 17.35 -13.13 -1.29
N GLY A 319 18.42 -12.39 -0.98
CA GLY A 319 18.98 -12.29 0.38
C GLY A 319 19.81 -13.51 0.83
N PHE A 320 19.65 -14.68 0.19
CA PHE A 320 20.51 -15.85 0.41
C PHE A 320 20.73 -16.63 -0.90
N CYS A 321 21.80 -17.43 -0.95
CA CYS A 321 22.21 -18.20 -2.13
C CYS A 321 23.03 -19.42 -1.69
N GLY A 322 22.63 -20.62 -2.14
CA GLY A 322 23.22 -21.89 -1.74
C GLY A 322 22.63 -22.47 -0.46
N GLY A 323 23.09 -23.66 -0.08
CA GLY A 323 22.51 -24.43 1.01
C GLY A 323 22.99 -25.87 1.01
N ILE A 324 22.59 -26.64 2.03
CA ILE A 324 23.00 -28.04 2.18
C ILE A 324 22.56 -28.85 0.95
N SER A 325 21.36 -28.61 0.42
CA SER A 325 20.81 -29.34 -0.73
C SER A 325 21.32 -28.84 -2.10
N CYS A 326 22.14 -27.79 -2.12
CA CYS A 326 22.49 -27.05 -3.34
C CYS A 326 23.94 -27.29 -3.74
N HIS A 327 24.34 -28.56 -3.78
CA HIS A 327 25.74 -28.98 -3.93
C HIS A 327 26.37 -28.60 -5.27
N ALA A 328 25.57 -28.35 -6.31
CA ALA A 328 26.07 -27.93 -7.62
C ALA A 328 26.64 -26.50 -7.58
N GLY A 329 26.11 -25.65 -6.68
CA GLY A 329 26.44 -24.23 -6.58
C GLY A 329 27.83 -23.95 -6.03
N ALA A 330 28.49 -22.94 -6.60
CA ALA A 330 29.81 -22.50 -6.17
C ALA A 330 29.86 -22.08 -4.69
N ILE A 331 28.81 -21.39 -4.19
CA ILE A 331 28.74 -20.94 -2.80
C ILE A 331 28.70 -22.13 -1.83
N SER A 332 27.85 -23.14 -2.10
CA SER A 332 27.76 -24.33 -1.26
C SER A 332 29.08 -25.11 -1.23
N LYS A 333 29.76 -25.23 -2.39
CA LYS A 333 31.08 -25.86 -2.48
C LYS A 333 32.14 -25.10 -1.69
N ALA A 334 32.17 -23.78 -1.78
CA ALA A 334 33.11 -22.94 -1.04
C ALA A 334 32.88 -23.04 0.48
N SER A 335 31.62 -23.01 0.92
CA SER A 335 31.25 -23.18 2.33
C SER A 335 31.64 -24.56 2.88
N GLN A 336 31.42 -25.63 2.10
CA GLN A 336 31.85 -26.98 2.49
C GLN A 336 33.37 -27.08 2.59
N ALA A 337 34.11 -26.53 1.62
CA ALA A 337 35.57 -26.50 1.66
C ALA A 337 36.09 -25.74 2.90
N LEU A 338 35.45 -24.62 3.24
CA LEU A 338 35.78 -23.84 4.44
C LEU A 338 35.49 -24.61 5.73
N ASP A 339 34.36 -25.32 5.83
CA ASP A 339 34.01 -26.14 7.00
C ASP A 339 35.02 -27.28 7.20
N VAL A 340 35.39 -27.97 6.12
CA VAL A 340 36.44 -29.00 6.15
C VAL A 340 37.77 -28.39 6.62
N ALA A 341 38.17 -27.25 6.06
CA ALA A 341 39.41 -26.58 6.47
C ALA A 341 39.40 -26.20 7.96
N LYS A 342 38.28 -25.66 8.48
CA LYS A 342 38.13 -25.34 9.91
C LYS A 342 38.22 -26.58 10.80
N LYS A 343 37.52 -27.65 10.44
CA LYS A 343 37.58 -28.92 11.19
C LYS A 343 38.99 -29.52 11.23
N GLN A 344 39.73 -29.44 10.12
CA GLN A 344 41.12 -29.89 10.08
C GLN A 344 42.03 -28.98 10.91
N ALA A 345 41.86 -27.66 10.83
CA ALA A 345 42.61 -26.71 11.65
C ALA A 345 42.39 -26.96 13.15
N GLU A 346 41.16 -27.26 13.56
CA GLU A 346 40.82 -27.58 14.94
C GLU A 346 41.43 -28.90 15.39
N LYS A 347 41.38 -29.94 14.56
CA LYS A 347 42.10 -31.21 14.83
C LYS A 347 43.59 -30.99 14.99
N ILE A 348 44.22 -30.20 14.11
CA ILE A 348 45.64 -29.86 14.20
C ILE A 348 45.93 -29.16 15.53
N ARG A 349 45.08 -28.20 15.94
CA ARG A 349 45.21 -27.50 17.23
C ARG A 349 45.13 -28.46 18.42
N THR A 350 44.13 -29.34 18.45
CA THR A 350 44.00 -30.32 19.54
C THR A 350 45.18 -31.30 19.62
N HIS A 351 45.68 -31.77 18.47
CA HIS A 351 46.86 -32.63 18.44
C HIS A 351 48.13 -31.89 18.90
N ARG A 352 48.29 -30.61 18.53
CA ARG A 352 49.39 -29.76 19.00
C ARG A 352 49.32 -29.57 20.51
N ASP A 353 48.16 -29.19 21.05
CA ASP A 353 48.00 -28.94 22.48
C ASP A 353 48.20 -30.23 23.31
N ALA A 354 47.78 -31.39 22.79
CA ALA A 354 48.07 -32.70 23.38
C ALA A 354 49.57 -33.04 23.36
N ALA A 355 50.28 -32.72 22.28
CA ALA A 355 51.74 -32.89 22.19
C ALA A 355 52.48 -31.97 23.17
N GLU A 356 52.06 -30.71 23.31
CA GLU A 356 52.62 -29.78 24.31
C GLU A 356 52.37 -30.25 25.75
N ALA A 357 51.22 -30.84 26.04
CA ALA A 357 50.91 -31.40 27.35
C ALA A 357 51.80 -32.63 27.68
N LEU A 358 52.16 -33.44 26.68
CA LEU A 358 53.10 -34.55 26.85
C LEU A 358 54.54 -34.06 27.10
N LEU A 359 54.94 -32.92 26.52
CA LEU A 359 56.27 -32.32 26.71
C LEU A 359 56.43 -31.57 28.05
N ARG A 360 55.34 -31.37 28.81
CA ARG A 360 55.33 -30.72 30.14
C ARG A 360 55.36 -31.70 31.32
N LYS A 361 55.44 -33.01 31.07
CA LYS A 361 55.81 -34.05 32.06
C LYS A 361 57.25 -34.45 31.85
#